data_AF-A0A8T8WML0-F1
#
_entry.id   AF-A0A8T8WML0-F1
#
_cell.length_a   1.000
_cell.length_b   1.000
_cell.length_c   1.000
_cell.angle_alpha   90.00
_cell.angle_beta   90.00
_cell.angle_gamma   90.00
#
_symmetry.space_group_name_H-M   'P 1'
#
loop_
_entity.id
_entity.type
_entity.pdbx_description
1 polymer ?
#
loop_
_entity_poly.entity_id
_entity_poly.type
_entity_poly.pdbx_seq_one_letter_code
_entity_poly.pdbx_strand_id
1 'polypeptide(L)'
;MADPVRLTVLISGSGTNLQAVIDKTSQGQLSTQIVRVISNRKDAFGLERARKANIPTQYHNLVKYKKQHPATPEGILAAREEYDAELARLVLADKPEMVACLGFMHVLSPRFLEPLEEAKIKIINLHPALPGAFNGAVSSHPLLLGFSFGVYAAGCAAANRGPRHDSI
;
A
#
# COMPACT_ATOMS: atom_id res chain seq x y z
N MET A 1 11.15 6.84 25.76
CA MET A 1 11.37 6.29 24.40
C MET A 1 10.06 6.44 23.65
N ALA A 2 10.07 6.86 22.38
CA ALA A 2 8.84 7.01 21.61
C ALA A 2 8.17 5.64 21.39
N ASP A 3 6.84 5.61 21.41
CA ASP A 3 6.08 4.37 21.21
C ASP A 3 6.34 3.80 19.79
N PRO A 4 6.33 2.46 19.62
CA PRO A 4 6.52 1.85 18.30
C PRO A 4 5.42 2.25 17.32
N VAL A 5 5.81 2.64 16.10
CA VAL A 5 4.86 3.04 15.06
C VAL A 5 3.98 1.84 14.67
N ARG A 6 2.65 2.02 14.75
CA ARG A 6 1.66 1.01 14.38
C ARG A 6 1.56 0.88 12.86
N LEU A 7 2.01 -0.25 12.33
CA LEU A 7 2.14 -0.50 10.89
C LEU A 7 1.17 -1.57 10.39
N THR A 8 0.35 -1.23 9.39
CA THR A 8 -0.36 -2.23 8.58
C THR A 8 0.41 -2.50 7.29
N VAL A 9 0.55 -3.76 6.88
CA VAL A 9 1.28 -4.13 5.67
C VAL A 9 0.33 -4.77 4.64
N LEU A 10 0.39 -4.30 3.40
CA LEU A 10 -0.33 -4.88 2.26
C LEU A 10 0.63 -5.70 1.39
N ILE A 11 0.24 -6.93 1.01
CA ILE A 11 1.06 -7.85 0.20
C ILE A 11 0.24 -8.62 -0.85
N SER A 12 0.90 -9.09 -1.91
CA SER A 12 0.29 -10.00 -2.90
C SER A 12 1.07 -11.29 -3.16
N GLY A 13 2.21 -11.52 -2.52
CA GLY A 13 3.12 -12.60 -2.91
C GLY A 13 4.03 -13.13 -1.80
N SER A 14 5.30 -13.36 -2.14
CA SER A 14 6.28 -14.09 -1.31
C SER A 14 6.58 -13.44 0.05
N GLY A 15 6.39 -12.12 0.16
CA GLY A 15 6.58 -11.38 1.41
C GLY A 15 8.05 -11.25 1.84
N THR A 16 9.01 -11.23 0.92
CA THR A 16 10.44 -11.03 1.27
C THR A 16 10.69 -9.67 1.93
N ASN A 17 10.07 -8.59 1.42
CA ASN A 17 10.12 -7.28 2.06
C ASN A 17 9.44 -7.27 3.44
N LEU A 18 8.31 -7.97 3.57
CA LEU A 18 7.67 -8.16 4.87
C LEU A 18 8.60 -8.89 5.85
N GLN A 19 9.31 -9.93 5.42
CA GLN A 19 10.28 -10.64 6.27
C GLN A 19 11.37 -9.68 6.78
N ALA A 20 11.93 -8.85 5.90
CA ALA A 20 12.96 -7.90 6.31
C ALA A 20 12.47 -6.89 7.37
N VAL A 21 11.21 -6.46 7.29
CA VAL A 21 10.61 -5.61 8.33
C VAL A 21 10.43 -6.38 9.63
N ILE A 22 9.86 -7.60 9.57
CA ILE A 22 9.69 -8.48 10.75
C ILE A 22 11.03 -8.68 11.46
N ASP A 23 12.08 -9.03 10.73
CA ASP A 23 13.40 -9.32 11.28
C ASP A 23 13.98 -8.08 11.97
N LYS A 24 13.96 -6.92 11.31
CA LYS A 24 14.47 -5.66 11.89
C LYS A 24 13.65 -5.17 13.08
N THR A 25 12.34 -5.36 13.08
CA THR A 25 11.49 -5.09 14.25
C THR A 25 11.87 -5.98 15.42
N SER A 26 12.02 -7.29 15.19
CA SER A 26 12.37 -8.25 16.24
C SER A 26 13.76 -7.99 16.84
N GLN A 27 14.69 -7.46 16.04
CA GLN A 27 16.04 -7.06 16.45
C GLN A 27 16.09 -5.69 17.12
N GLY A 28 14.96 -4.99 17.29
CA GLY A 28 14.91 -3.64 17.87
C GLY A 28 15.52 -2.54 16.99
N GLN A 29 15.82 -2.83 15.71
CA GLN A 29 16.39 -1.87 14.77
C GLN A 29 15.31 -0.97 14.14
N LEU A 30 14.05 -1.39 14.18
CA LEU A 30 12.89 -0.60 13.79
C LEU A 30 11.92 -0.51 14.96
N SER A 31 11.67 0.72 15.44
CA SER A 31 10.62 0.99 16.44
C SER A 31 9.25 0.98 15.78
N THR A 32 8.79 -0.22 15.41
CA THR A 32 7.53 -0.44 14.69
C THR A 32 6.81 -1.65 15.25
N GLN A 33 5.48 -1.61 15.30
CA GLN A 33 4.65 -2.77 15.60
C GLN A 33 3.80 -3.09 14.37
N ILE A 34 4.01 -4.25 13.75
CA ILE A 34 3.13 -4.69 12.65
C ILE A 34 1.82 -5.17 13.27
N VAL A 35 0.74 -4.39 13.09
CA VAL A 35 -0.57 -4.67 13.68
C VAL A 35 -1.41 -5.61 12.83
N ARG A 36 -1.20 -5.60 11.50
CA ARG A 36 -1.92 -6.43 10.55
C ARG A 36 -1.13 -6.62 9.27
N VAL A 37 -1.20 -7.82 8.69
CA VAL A 37 -0.80 -8.08 7.30
C VAL A 37 -2.05 -8.48 6.50
N ILE A 38 -2.35 -7.72 5.44
CA ILE A 38 -3.48 -7.98 4.57
C ILE A 38 -2.97 -8.44 3.19
N SER A 39 -3.54 -9.51 2.66
CA SER A 39 -3.26 -9.94 1.28
C SER A 39 -4.51 -10.05 0.42
N ASN A 40 -4.34 -9.68 -0.85
CA ASN A 40 -5.31 -9.95 -1.90
C ASN A 40 -5.21 -11.35 -2.51
N ARG A 41 -4.23 -12.16 -2.10
CA ARG A 41 -4.05 -13.55 -2.55
C ARG A 41 -4.02 -14.50 -1.35
N LYS A 42 -4.81 -15.58 -1.43
CA LYS A 42 -4.99 -16.52 -0.30
C LYS A 42 -3.72 -17.34 -0.05
N ASP A 43 -3.00 -17.62 -1.13
CA ASP A 43 -1.78 -18.40 -1.24
C ASP A 43 -0.51 -17.54 -1.13
N ALA A 44 -0.63 -16.25 -0.80
CA ALA A 44 0.54 -15.41 -0.58
C ALA A 44 1.39 -15.95 0.57
N PHE A 45 2.60 -16.43 0.27
CA PHE A 45 3.52 -16.96 1.28
C PHE A 45 3.89 -15.94 2.36
N GLY A 46 3.77 -14.64 2.08
CA GLY A 46 3.91 -13.60 3.11
C GLY A 46 2.91 -13.70 4.26
N LEU A 47 1.72 -14.29 4.04
CA LEU A 47 0.78 -14.58 5.12
C LEU A 47 1.33 -15.65 6.07
N GLU A 48 2.05 -16.65 5.56
CA GLU A 48 2.71 -17.65 6.41
C GLU A 48 3.83 -17.03 7.25
N ARG A 49 4.60 -16.10 6.66
CA ARG A 49 5.64 -15.36 7.38
C ARG A 49 5.05 -14.56 8.54
N ALA A 50 3.97 -13.85 8.30
CA ALA A 50 3.25 -13.09 9.32
C ALA A 50 2.71 -13.99 10.43
N ARG A 51 2.08 -15.12 10.07
CA ARG A 51 1.59 -16.11 11.06
C ARG A 51 2.71 -16.65 11.94
N LYS A 52 3.86 -17.01 11.35
CA LYS A 52 5.03 -17.50 12.11
C LYS A 52 5.59 -16.47 13.09
N ALA A 53 5.42 -15.18 12.78
CA ALA A 53 5.81 -14.06 13.64
C ALA A 53 4.69 -13.62 14.62
N ASN A 54 3.59 -14.38 14.73
CA ASN A 54 2.41 -14.06 15.54
C ASN A 54 1.74 -12.72 15.19
N ILE A 55 1.81 -12.32 13.92
CA ILE A 55 1.19 -11.10 13.42
C ILE A 55 -0.21 -11.43 12.87
N PRO A 56 -1.27 -10.69 13.25
CA PRO A 56 -2.60 -10.88 12.69
C PRO A 56 -2.62 -10.77 11.16
N THR A 57 -3.31 -11.70 10.50
CA THR A 57 -3.41 -11.74 9.03
C THR A 57 -4.85 -11.62 8.56
N GLN A 58 -5.06 -11.04 7.37
CA GLN A 58 -6.36 -10.96 6.72
C GLN A 58 -6.22 -11.26 5.21
N TYR A 59 -7.11 -12.11 4.70
CA TYR A 59 -7.29 -12.30 3.25
C TYR A 59 -8.48 -11.48 2.76
N HIS A 60 -8.26 -10.65 1.74
CA HIS A 60 -9.29 -9.79 1.16
C HIS A 60 -9.15 -9.74 -0.36
N ASN A 61 -10.01 -10.45 -1.09
CA ASN A 61 -9.91 -10.57 -2.55
C ASN A 61 -10.87 -9.66 -3.30
N LEU A 62 -10.47 -9.32 -4.53
CA LEU A 62 -11.31 -8.59 -5.47
C LEU A 62 -12.38 -9.48 -6.13
N VAL A 63 -12.12 -10.78 -6.23
CA VAL A 63 -12.94 -11.71 -7.03
C VAL A 63 -14.40 -11.70 -6.57
N LYS A 64 -14.66 -11.59 -5.26
CA LYS A 64 -16.03 -11.52 -4.75
C LYS A 64 -16.80 -10.30 -5.28
N TYR A 65 -16.14 -9.13 -5.32
CA TYR A 65 -16.72 -7.90 -5.84
C TYR A 65 -16.97 -7.99 -7.34
N LYS A 66 -16.00 -8.46 -8.12
CA LYS A 66 -16.16 -8.64 -9.57
C LYS A 66 -17.34 -9.53 -9.97
N LYS A 67 -17.73 -10.49 -9.13
CA LYS A 67 -18.88 -11.37 -9.36
C LYS A 67 -20.23 -10.70 -9.08
N GLN A 68 -20.24 -9.61 -8.30
CA GLN A 68 -21.45 -8.88 -7.92
C GLN A 68 -21.78 -7.74 -8.90
N HIS A 69 -20.85 -7.41 -9.80
CA HIS A 69 -21.00 -6.32 -10.77
C HIS A 69 -21.02 -6.86 -12.20
N PRO A 70 -21.69 -6.18 -13.14
CA PRO A 70 -21.68 -6.58 -14.55
C PRO A 70 -20.28 -6.48 -15.15
N ALA A 71 -19.97 -7.33 -16.14
CA ALA A 71 -18.69 -7.34 -16.84
C ALA A 71 -18.56 -6.20 -17.88
N THR A 72 -19.00 -4.99 -17.52
CA THR A 72 -18.81 -3.76 -18.29
C THR A 72 -17.68 -2.93 -17.67
N PRO A 73 -17.10 -1.95 -18.39
CA PRO A 73 -16.09 -1.06 -17.83
C PRO A 73 -16.54 -0.39 -16.51
N GLU A 74 -17.80 0.04 -16.44
CA GLU A 74 -18.39 0.70 -15.28
C GLU A 74 -18.54 -0.27 -14.11
N GLY A 75 -18.99 -1.51 -14.37
CA GLY A 75 -19.10 -2.55 -13.34
C GLY A 75 -17.74 -3.00 -12.80
N ILE A 76 -16.71 -3.07 -13.67
CA ILE A 76 -15.34 -3.37 -13.25
C ILE A 76 -14.80 -2.27 -12.33
N LEU A 77 -15.06 -1.00 -12.67
CA LEU A 77 -14.68 0.15 -11.86
C LEU A 77 -15.41 0.14 -10.51
N ALA A 78 -16.73 -0.06 -10.51
CA ALA A 78 -17.54 -0.15 -9.29
C ALA A 78 -17.05 -1.27 -8.35
N ALA A 79 -16.76 -2.46 -8.88
CA ALA A 79 -16.18 -3.55 -8.10
C ALA A 79 -14.82 -3.20 -7.49
N ARG A 80 -14.05 -2.35 -8.17
CA ARG A 80 -12.73 -1.87 -7.70
C ARG A 80 -12.88 -0.90 -6.54
N GLU A 81 -13.75 0.09 -6.71
CA GLU A 81 -14.05 1.09 -5.70
C GLU A 81 -14.62 0.47 -4.43
N GLU A 82 -15.54 -0.50 -4.56
CA GLU A 82 -16.12 -1.21 -3.42
C GLU A 82 -15.07 -2.06 -2.68
N TYR A 83 -14.21 -2.77 -3.43
CA TYR A 83 -13.10 -3.52 -2.87
C TYR A 83 -12.14 -2.63 -2.05
N ASP A 84 -11.79 -1.47 -2.59
CA ASP A 84 -10.85 -0.53 -1.99
C ASP A 84 -11.47 0.21 -0.79
N ALA A 85 -12.76 0.55 -0.85
CA ALA A 85 -13.49 1.10 0.30
C ALA A 85 -13.50 0.13 1.49
N GLU A 86 -13.78 -1.16 1.23
CA GLU A 86 -13.75 -2.16 2.30
C GLU A 86 -12.32 -2.43 2.79
N LEU A 87 -11.32 -2.40 1.89
CA LEU A 87 -9.92 -2.51 2.30
C LEU A 87 -9.54 -1.35 3.24
N ALA A 88 -9.98 -0.12 2.96
CA ALA A 88 -9.76 1.04 3.82
C ALA A 88 -10.39 0.81 5.20
N ARG A 89 -11.64 0.34 5.24
CA ARG A 89 -12.34 0.02 6.49
C ARG A 89 -11.59 -1.03 7.32
N LEU A 90 -11.09 -2.08 6.68
CA LEU A 90 -10.28 -3.13 7.33
C LEU A 90 -8.99 -2.56 7.93
N VAL A 91 -8.29 -1.69 7.20
CA VAL A 91 -7.08 -1.03 7.68
C VAL A 91 -7.38 -0.09 8.86
N LEU A 92 -8.41 0.76 8.73
CA LEU A 92 -8.78 1.76 9.74
C LEU A 92 -9.25 1.12 11.06
N ALA A 93 -9.83 -0.08 11.01
CA ALA A 93 -10.27 -0.80 12.20
C ALA A 93 -9.13 -1.06 13.20
N ASP A 94 -7.90 -1.25 12.70
CA ASP A 94 -6.72 -1.47 13.55
C ASP A 94 -6.03 -0.18 13.97
N LYS A 95 -6.54 1.00 13.57
CA LYS A 95 -5.96 2.34 13.88
C LYS A 95 -4.43 2.38 13.70
N PRO A 96 -3.90 2.05 12.51
CA PRO A 96 -2.48 2.17 12.26
C PRO A 96 -2.09 3.64 12.11
N GLU A 97 -0.82 3.94 12.32
CA GLU A 97 -0.22 5.23 12.01
C GLU A 97 0.38 5.24 10.59
N MET A 98 0.64 4.04 10.05
CA MET A 98 1.22 3.86 8.73
C MET A 98 0.71 2.60 8.04
N VAL A 99 0.61 2.68 6.71
CA VAL A 99 0.40 1.55 5.81
C VAL A 99 1.63 1.38 4.91
N ALA A 100 2.16 0.17 4.80
CA ALA A 100 3.23 -0.16 3.86
C ALA A 100 2.77 -1.17 2.81
N CYS A 101 2.83 -0.77 1.54
CA CYS A 101 2.66 -1.65 0.40
C CYS A 101 4.00 -2.36 0.10
N LEU A 102 4.14 -3.60 0.57
CA LEU A 102 5.38 -4.38 0.47
C LEU A 102 5.21 -5.51 -0.55
N GLY A 103 5.13 -5.14 -1.84
CA GLY A 103 4.80 -6.06 -2.92
C GLY A 103 3.29 -6.27 -3.08
N PHE A 104 2.50 -5.21 -2.87
CA PHE A 104 1.07 -5.18 -3.17
C PHE A 104 0.86 -4.79 -4.64
N MET A 105 0.11 -5.61 -5.37
CA MET A 105 0.03 -5.56 -6.85
C MET A 105 -1.27 -4.92 -7.37
N HIS A 106 -2.03 -4.24 -6.51
CA HIS A 106 -3.21 -3.47 -6.94
C HIS A 106 -2.92 -1.98 -6.83
N VAL A 107 -3.36 -1.22 -7.84
CA VAL A 107 -3.49 0.23 -7.74
C VAL A 107 -4.66 0.53 -6.79
N LEU A 108 -4.44 1.44 -5.84
CA LEU A 108 -5.41 1.86 -4.85
C LEU A 108 -6.20 3.06 -5.39
N SER A 109 -7.52 2.97 -5.41
CA SER A 109 -8.41 4.06 -5.81
C SER A 109 -8.57 5.12 -4.70
N PRO A 110 -9.15 6.29 -5.02
CA PRO A 110 -9.46 7.31 -4.01
C PRO A 110 -10.30 6.80 -2.84
N ARG A 111 -11.17 5.79 -3.07
CA ARG A 111 -11.95 5.13 -2.00
C ARG A 111 -11.11 4.48 -0.91
N PHE A 112 -9.85 4.17 -1.20
CA PHE A 112 -8.88 3.75 -0.19
C PHE A 112 -8.06 4.93 0.35
N LEU A 113 -7.62 5.85 -0.51
CA LEU A 113 -6.67 6.89 -0.14
C LEU A 113 -7.29 8.00 0.73
N GLU A 114 -8.49 8.49 0.36
CA GLU A 114 -9.14 9.62 1.03
C GLU A 114 -9.43 9.34 2.52
N PRO A 115 -10.02 8.19 2.92
CA PRO A 115 -10.27 7.91 4.34
C PRO A 115 -8.99 7.79 5.18
N LEU A 116 -7.89 7.33 4.56
CA LEU A 116 -6.60 7.21 5.23
C LEU A 116 -5.94 8.58 5.40
N GLU A 117 -6.06 9.46 4.40
CA GLU A 117 -5.59 10.84 4.47
C GLU A 117 -6.36 11.64 5.54
N GLU A 118 -7.69 11.52 5.58
CA GLU A 118 -8.53 12.13 6.62
C GLU A 118 -8.13 11.66 8.03
N ALA A 119 -7.81 10.38 8.17
CA ALA A 119 -7.29 9.79 9.40
C ALA A 119 -5.81 10.10 9.67
N LYS A 120 -5.13 10.86 8.78
CA LYS A 120 -3.71 11.25 8.85
C LYS A 120 -2.75 10.05 8.90
N ILE A 121 -3.13 8.95 8.25
CA ILE A 121 -2.34 7.72 8.15
C ILE A 121 -1.35 7.85 7.00
N LYS A 122 -0.07 7.61 7.27
CA LYS A 122 0.98 7.67 6.24
C LYS A 122 0.96 6.43 5.36
N ILE A 123 1.21 6.57 4.06
CA ILE A 123 1.26 5.44 3.14
C ILE A 123 2.64 5.40 2.47
N ILE A 124 3.30 4.25 2.52
CA ILE A 124 4.57 4.03 1.82
C ILE A 124 4.44 2.85 0.87
N ASN A 125 5.07 2.94 -0.31
CA ASN A 125 5.12 1.85 -1.26
C ASN A 125 6.55 1.47 -1.58
N LEU A 126 6.86 0.18 -1.47
CA LEU A 126 8.16 -0.38 -1.83
C LEU A 126 8.01 -1.19 -3.12
N HIS A 127 8.35 -0.57 -4.25
CA HIS A 127 8.34 -1.21 -5.55
C HIS A 127 9.77 -1.54 -6.02
N PRO A 128 10.02 -2.74 -6.58
CA PRO A 128 11.28 -3.07 -7.23
C PRO A 128 11.32 -2.43 -8.62
N ALA A 129 11.44 -1.10 -8.69
CA ALA A 129 11.79 -0.41 -9.92
C ALA A 129 12.86 0.63 -9.60
N LEU A 130 13.95 0.61 -10.38
CA LEU A 130 14.94 1.66 -10.38
C LEU A 130 14.24 2.98 -10.75
N PRO A 131 14.53 4.10 -10.06
CA PRO A 131 14.04 5.41 -10.47
C PRO A 131 14.36 5.65 -11.95
N GLY A 132 13.33 5.89 -12.78
CA GLY A 132 13.49 6.19 -14.20
C GLY A 132 13.51 5.01 -15.19
N ALA A 133 13.34 3.76 -14.75
CA ALA A 133 13.45 2.60 -15.64
C ALA A 133 12.12 2.08 -16.21
N PHE A 134 10.98 2.33 -15.56
CA PHE A 134 9.68 1.79 -16.01
C PHE A 134 8.55 2.77 -15.73
N ASN A 135 8.17 3.54 -16.76
CA ASN A 135 6.91 4.27 -16.78
C ASN A 135 5.81 3.23 -16.99
N GLY A 136 4.98 2.98 -15.97
CA GLY A 136 3.82 2.11 -16.10
C GLY A 136 2.92 2.54 -17.26
N ALA A 137 2.26 1.56 -17.89
CA ALA A 137 1.51 1.71 -19.14
C ALA A 137 0.60 2.95 -19.17
N VAL A 138 0.69 3.69 -20.28
CA VAL A 138 -0.14 4.86 -20.60
C VAL A 138 -1.62 4.48 -20.63
N SER A 139 -2.42 5.12 -19.78
CA SER A 139 -3.87 5.20 -19.91
C SER A 139 -4.30 6.61 -19.52
N SER A 140 -5.20 7.20 -20.30
CA SER A 140 -5.57 8.62 -20.34
C SER A 140 -6.43 9.12 -19.17
N HIS A 141 -6.32 8.52 -17.99
CA HIS A 141 -7.05 8.93 -16.79
C HIS A 141 -6.07 9.42 -15.69
N PRO A 142 -6.25 10.62 -15.13
CA PRO A 142 -5.28 11.26 -14.22
C PRO A 142 -5.35 10.71 -12.78
N LEU A 143 -5.47 9.40 -12.59
CA LEU A 143 -5.40 8.73 -11.28
C LEU A 143 -4.00 8.18 -11.07
N LEU A 144 -3.16 8.99 -10.40
CA LEU A 144 -1.89 8.61 -9.76
C LEU A 144 -0.99 7.65 -10.57
N LEU A 145 -0.51 8.13 -11.71
CA LEU A 145 0.77 7.69 -12.27
C LEU A 145 1.90 8.36 -11.49
N GLY A 146 2.53 7.59 -10.60
CA GLY A 146 3.64 8.07 -9.77
C GLY A 146 4.49 6.90 -9.26
N PHE A 147 5.05 6.13 -10.20
CA PHE A 147 6.03 5.08 -9.95
C PHE A 147 7.36 5.70 -9.52
N SER A 148 7.62 5.80 -8.21
CA SER A 148 8.98 5.93 -7.68
C SER A 148 9.00 5.68 -6.17
N PHE A 149 10.17 5.31 -5.65
CA PHE A 149 10.45 5.28 -4.21
C PHE A 149 10.16 6.66 -3.61
N GLY A 150 9.21 6.73 -2.70
CA GLY A 150 8.84 7.96 -2.02
C GLY A 150 7.99 7.65 -0.79
N VAL A 151 8.41 8.17 0.36
CA VAL A 151 7.57 8.24 1.54
C VAL A 151 6.48 9.26 1.22
N TYR A 152 5.27 8.81 0.87
CA TYR A 152 4.13 9.72 0.76
C TYR A 152 3.66 10.04 2.18
N ALA A 153 4.23 11.11 2.75
CA ALA A 153 3.57 11.82 3.82
C ALA A 153 2.48 12.68 3.16
N ALA A 154 1.22 12.30 3.30
CA ALA A 154 0.10 13.20 3.02
C ALA A 154 0.23 14.38 3.99
N GLY A 155 0.78 15.50 3.50
CA GLY A 155 1.15 16.66 4.31
C GLY A 155 2.13 17.58 3.57
N CYS A 156 1.57 18.55 2.85
CA CYS A 156 2.20 19.77 2.32
C CYS A 156 3.32 19.62 1.27
N ALA A 157 3.01 20.16 0.08
CA ALA A 157 3.97 20.54 -0.93
C ALA A 157 4.91 21.65 -0.43
N ALA A 158 6.20 21.51 -0.72
CA ALA A 158 7.10 22.64 -0.92
C ALA A 158 7.99 22.30 -2.12
N ALA A 159 7.53 22.71 -3.31
CA ALA A 159 8.34 22.73 -4.51
C ALA A 159 9.31 23.92 -4.40
N ASN A 160 10.62 23.65 -4.32
CA ASN A 160 11.62 24.67 -4.58
C ASN A 160 12.22 24.39 -5.96
N ARG A 161 11.68 25.04 -7.00
CA ARG A 161 12.27 25.03 -8.35
C ARG A 161 13.32 26.13 -8.42
N GLY A 162 14.59 25.77 -8.36
CA GLY A 162 15.68 26.62 -8.85
C GLY A 162 15.77 26.51 -10.38
N PRO A 163 16.09 27.60 -11.11
CA PRO A 163 16.11 27.61 -12.57
C PRO A 163 17.30 26.82 -13.11
N ARG A 164 17.08 26.02 -14.16
CA ARG A 164 18.14 25.41 -14.96
C ARG A 164 18.63 26.46 -15.95
N HIS A 165 19.94 26.72 -15.94
CA HIS A 165 20.62 27.34 -17.06
C HIS A 165 20.87 26.28 -18.13
N ASP A 166 20.33 26.51 -19.32
CA ASP A 166 20.68 25.78 -20.52
C ASP A 166 22.11 26.19 -20.96
N SER A 167 22.88 25.23 -21.45
CA SER A 167 24.14 25.48 -22.14
C SER A 167 24.21 24.60 -23.38
N ILE A 168 24.09 25.31 -24.51
CA ILE A 168 24.36 24.97 -25.92
C ILE A 168 23.33 24.09 -26.61
#